data_AF-A0A945HFU1-F1
#
_entry.id   AF-A0A945HFU1-F1
#
_cell.length_a   1.000
_cell.length_b   1.000
_cell.length_c   1.000
_cell.angle_alpha   90.00
_cell.angle_beta   90.00
_cell.angle_gamma   90.00
#
_symmetry.space_group_name_H-M   'P 1'
#
loop_
_entity.id
_entity.type
_entity.pdbx_description
1 polymer ?
#
loop_
_entity_poly.entity_id
_entity_poly.type
_entity_poly.pdbx_seq_one_letter_code
_entity_poly.pdbx_strand_id
1 'polypeptide(L)'
;MGDGVGPGGPGTTVPDGSTLFEAIEQSGLDDSETFIVHRGATCFALLNAYPYTSGHLMVLPRRAVSTLAGLTDREHDELWATVRDAVAAVGSAFSAGGVNVGLNLGAAAGAGVP
;
A
#
# COMPACT_ATOMS: atom_id res chain seq x y z
N MET A 1 13.48 29.37 -9.11
CA MET A 1 14.28 28.20 -8.72
C MET A 1 13.29 27.20 -8.18
N GLY A 2 13.26 26.01 -8.78
CA GLY A 2 12.08 25.15 -8.79
C GLY A 2 11.96 24.26 -7.56
N ASP A 3 10.76 24.26 -7.00
CA ASP A 3 10.36 23.31 -5.97
C ASP A 3 9.69 22.14 -6.71
N GLY A 4 10.53 21.21 -7.16
CA GLY A 4 10.08 20.01 -7.86
C GLY A 4 9.29 19.12 -6.91
N VAL A 5 7.96 19.19 -6.95
CA VAL A 5 7.09 18.12 -6.47
C VAL A 5 7.24 16.95 -7.45
N GLY A 6 8.18 16.06 -7.15
CA GLY A 6 8.33 14.79 -7.87
C GLY A 6 7.16 13.84 -7.57
N PRO A 7 7.01 12.74 -8.34
CA PRO A 7 5.87 11.82 -8.27
C PRO A 7 5.82 10.92 -7.03
N GLY A 8 6.50 11.30 -5.95
CA GLY A 8 6.45 10.62 -4.65
C GLY A 8 5.44 11.32 -3.75
N GLY A 9 4.69 10.54 -2.97
CA GLY A 9 3.95 11.06 -1.82
C GLY A 9 4.87 11.83 -0.84
N PRO A 10 4.30 12.40 0.22
CA PRO A 10 4.89 13.50 0.98
C PRO A 10 6.29 13.17 1.50
N GLY A 11 7.25 14.06 1.20
CA GLY A 11 8.51 14.28 1.93
C GLY A 11 9.46 13.10 2.16
N THR A 12 9.12 11.89 1.69
CA THR A 12 9.79 10.67 2.08
C THR A 12 10.98 10.43 1.16
N THR A 13 12.19 10.52 1.70
CA THR A 13 13.39 10.05 1.01
C THR A 13 13.37 8.53 0.97
N VAL A 14 13.72 7.93 -0.17
CA VAL A 14 13.82 6.47 -0.33
C VAL A 14 15.28 6.07 -0.16
N PRO A 15 15.66 5.41 0.96
CA PRO A 15 17.03 4.92 1.16
C PRO A 15 17.46 3.94 0.06
N ASP A 16 18.76 3.93 -0.26
CA ASP A 16 19.36 2.96 -1.17
C ASP A 16 19.05 1.52 -0.72
N GLY A 17 18.50 0.71 -1.63
CA GLY A 17 18.14 -0.68 -1.37
C GLY A 17 16.76 -0.89 -0.73
N SER A 18 15.99 0.17 -0.48
CA SER A 18 14.60 0.08 -0.03
C SER A 18 13.61 0.37 -1.15
N THR A 19 12.42 -0.23 -1.05
CA THR A 19 11.28 0.14 -1.89
C THR A 19 10.63 1.43 -1.38
N LEU A 20 9.86 2.10 -2.25
CA LEU A 20 9.06 3.27 -1.85
C LEU A 20 8.17 2.97 -0.64
N PHE A 21 7.55 1.79 -0.62
CA PHE A 21 6.62 1.41 0.44
C PHE A 21 7.31 1.08 1.76
N GLU A 22 8.50 0.47 1.72
CA GLU A 22 9.34 0.33 2.91
C GLU A 22 9.77 1.68 3.46
N ALA A 23 10.16 2.62 2.59
CA ALA A 23 10.55 3.97 3.00
C ALA A 23 9.38 4.72 3.66
N ILE A 24 8.16 4.64 3.10
CA ILE A 24 6.96 5.23 3.69
C ILE A 24 6.68 4.62 5.07
N GLU A 25 6.68 3.29 5.15
CA GLU A 25 6.37 2.58 6.39
C GLU A 25 7.36 2.90 7.51
N GLN A 26 8.65 3.03 7.17
CA GLN A 26 9.76 3.24 8.10
C GLN A 26 10.13 4.72 8.29
N SER A 27 9.41 5.64 7.66
CA SER A 27 9.74 7.08 7.65
C SER A 27 9.71 7.73 9.03
N GLY A 28 8.98 7.16 9.99
CA GLY A 28 8.74 7.75 11.31
C GLY A 28 7.80 8.96 11.31
N LEU A 29 7.22 9.30 10.14
CA LEU A 29 6.18 10.31 10.00
C LEU A 29 4.84 9.78 10.52
N ASP A 30 3.92 10.69 10.83
CA ASP A 30 2.60 10.32 11.31
C ASP A 30 1.79 9.57 10.22
N ASP A 31 0.89 8.69 10.65
CA ASP A 31 0.04 7.90 9.76
C ASP A 31 -0.84 8.80 8.85
N SER A 32 -1.23 9.98 9.33
CA SER A 32 -1.96 10.97 8.52
C SER A 32 -1.12 11.60 7.41
N GLU A 33 0.20 11.65 7.57
CA GLU A 33 1.12 12.16 6.56
C GLU A 33 1.50 11.05 5.57
N THR A 34 1.73 9.83 6.05
CA THR A 34 2.10 8.67 5.21
C THR A 34 0.90 8.02 4.52
N PHE A 35 -0.31 8.45 4.86
CA PHE A 35 -1.58 7.86 4.46
C PHE A 35 -1.77 6.40 4.91
N ILE A 36 -0.99 5.93 5.89
CA ILE A 36 -1.15 4.61 6.47
C ILE A 36 -2.43 4.60 7.31
N VAL A 37 -3.28 3.60 7.10
CA VAL A 37 -4.56 3.45 7.80
C VAL A 37 -4.59 2.21 8.69
N HIS A 38 -3.63 1.30 8.52
CA HIS A 38 -3.50 0.11 9.34
C HIS A 38 -2.05 -0.39 9.34
N ARG A 39 -1.54 -0.75 10.52
CA ARG A 39 -0.25 -1.44 10.71
C ARG A 39 -0.48 -2.77 11.41
N GLY A 40 -0.21 -3.86 10.70
CA GLY A 40 -0.24 -5.23 11.23
C GLY A 40 1.16 -5.73 11.60
N ALA A 41 1.26 -7.03 11.90
CA ALA A 41 2.52 -7.66 12.27
C ALA A 41 3.40 -7.93 11.04
N THR A 42 2.82 -8.34 9.91
CA THR A 42 3.54 -8.59 8.66
C THR A 42 3.00 -7.80 7.47
N CYS A 43 1.85 -7.15 7.60
CA CYS A 43 1.25 -6.33 6.55
C CYS A 43 0.89 -4.93 7.05
N PHE A 44 0.63 -4.02 6.12
CA PHE A 44 0.06 -2.71 6.41
C PHE A 44 -0.83 -2.29 5.25
N ALA A 45 -1.69 -1.30 5.49
CA ALA A 45 -2.54 -0.71 4.46
C ALA A 45 -2.41 0.80 4.46
N LEU A 46 -2.39 1.39 3.27
CA LEU A 46 -2.32 2.83 3.06
C LEU A 46 -3.22 3.28 1.90
N LEU A 47 -3.67 4.53 1.93
CA LEU A 47 -4.40 5.10 0.81
C LEU A 47 -3.47 5.28 -0.40
N ASN A 48 -4.02 5.07 -1.59
CA ASN A 48 -3.29 5.34 -2.82
C ASN A 48 -3.26 6.86 -3.06
N ALA A 49 -2.05 7.44 -3.19
CA ALA A 49 -1.86 8.87 -3.49
C ALA A 49 -2.45 9.27 -4.86
N TYR A 50 -2.61 8.31 -5.76
CA TYR A 50 -3.24 8.47 -7.07
C TYR A 50 -4.48 7.55 -7.18
N PRO A 51 -5.57 7.87 -6.46
CA PRO A 51 -6.71 6.97 -6.34
C PRO A 51 -7.57 6.95 -7.61
N TYR A 52 -8.11 5.79 -7.98
CA TYR A 52 -9.17 5.72 -9.01
C TYR A 52 -10.47 6.35 -8.50
N THR A 53 -10.80 6.09 -7.24
CA THR A 53 -11.97 6.62 -6.53
C THR A 53 -11.61 6.90 -5.08
N SER A 54 -12.43 7.70 -4.38
CA SER A 54 -12.33 7.84 -2.93
C SER A 54 -12.36 6.46 -2.25
N GLY A 55 -11.49 6.26 -1.25
CA GLY A 55 -11.34 4.99 -0.55
C GLY A 55 -10.41 3.98 -1.23
N HIS A 56 -9.79 4.30 -2.38
CA HIS A 56 -8.78 3.44 -2.99
C HIS A 56 -7.55 3.33 -2.06
N LEU A 57 -7.32 2.12 -1.56
CA LEU A 57 -6.19 1.78 -0.71
C LEU A 57 -5.42 0.58 -1.28
N MET A 58 -4.22 0.40 -0.78
CA MET A 58 -3.35 -0.74 -1.07
C MET A 58 -3.05 -1.47 0.24
N VAL A 59 -3.01 -2.80 0.18
CA VAL A 59 -2.55 -3.66 1.28
C VAL A 59 -1.25 -4.30 0.84
N LEU A 60 -0.19 -4.15 1.64
CA LEU A 60 1.15 -4.60 1.29
C LEU A 60 1.79 -5.43 2.41
N PRO A 61 2.63 -6.42 2.08
CA PRO A 61 3.57 -6.97 3.05
C PRO A 61 4.58 -5.90 3.48
N ARG A 62 5.04 -5.98 4.74
CA ARG A 62 6.10 -5.09 5.26
C ARG A 62 7.47 -5.37 4.64
N ARG A 63 7.71 -6.62 4.23
CA ARG A 63 8.92 -7.04 3.53
C ARG A 63 8.75 -6.85 2.03
N ALA A 64 9.73 -6.26 1.35
CA ALA A 64 9.74 -6.20 -0.11
C ALA A 64 9.68 -7.60 -0.74
N VAL A 65 8.55 -7.90 -1.37
CA VAL A 65 8.27 -9.14 -2.09
C VAL A 65 7.50 -8.82 -3.35
N SER A 66 8.05 -9.21 -4.50
CA SER A 66 7.48 -8.90 -5.82
C SER A 66 6.55 -9.99 -6.37
N THR A 67 6.40 -11.12 -5.68
CA THR A 67 5.57 -12.24 -6.16
C THR A 67 4.76 -12.87 -5.03
N LEU A 68 3.54 -13.36 -5.34
CA LEU A 68 2.72 -14.08 -4.36
C LEU A 68 3.42 -15.34 -3.83
N ALA A 69 4.18 -16.03 -4.67
CA ALA A 69 4.96 -17.21 -4.28
C ALA A 69 6.14 -16.89 -3.33
N GLY A 70 6.53 -15.62 -3.24
CA GLY A 70 7.58 -15.15 -2.33
C GLY A 70 7.08 -14.82 -0.93
N LEU A 71 5.76 -14.86 -0.68
CA LEU A 71 5.18 -14.65 0.63
C LEU A 71 5.42 -15.88 1.51
N THR A 72 5.71 -15.64 2.79
CA THR A 72 5.59 -16.67 3.82
C THR A 72 4.11 -16.94 4.12
N ASP A 73 3.79 -18.09 4.71
CA ASP A 73 2.41 -18.42 5.09
C ASP A 73 1.81 -17.35 6.02
N ARG A 74 2.61 -16.82 6.96
CA ARG A 74 2.19 -15.76 7.87
C ARG A 74 1.85 -14.46 7.14
N GLU A 75 2.71 -14.03 6.22
CA GLU A 75 2.45 -12.84 5.40
C GLU A 75 1.23 -13.03 4.50
N HIS A 76 1.08 -14.20 3.89
CA HIS A 76 -0.07 -14.54 3.07
C HIS A 76 -1.37 -14.44 3.86
N ASP A 77 -1.43 -15.07 5.04
CA ASP A 77 -2.63 -15.11 5.86
C ASP A 77 -3.02 -13.71 6.36
N GLU A 78 -2.03 -12.93 6.80
CA GLU A 78 -2.27 -11.57 7.26
C GLU A 78 -2.65 -10.63 6.10
N LEU A 79 -2.06 -10.80 4.91
CA LEU A 79 -2.38 -10.01 3.72
C LEU A 79 -3.87 -10.15 3.39
N TRP A 80 -4.37 -11.39 3.30
CA TRP A 80 -5.76 -11.64 2.94
C TRP A 80 -6.75 -11.31 4.06
N ALA A 81 -6.36 -11.50 5.32
CA ALA A 81 -7.14 -11.01 6.45
C ALA A 81 -7.29 -9.48 6.38
N THR A 82 -6.19 -8.76 6.11
CA THR A 82 -6.18 -7.30 5.99
C THR A 82 -7.00 -6.83 4.78
N VAL A 83 -6.93 -7.53 3.64
CA VAL A 83 -7.77 -7.23 2.46
C VAL A 83 -9.25 -7.38 2.79
N ARG A 84 -9.66 -8.46 3.47
CA ARG A 84 -11.05 -8.66 3.90
C ARG A 84 -11.51 -7.52 4.81
N ASP A 85 -10.71 -7.14 5.78
CA ASP A 85 -11.05 -6.10 6.75
C ASP A 85 -11.11 -4.73 6.07
N ALA A 86 -10.22 -4.47 5.10
CA ALA A 86 -10.23 -3.25 4.30
C ALA A 86 -11.47 -3.14 3.39
N VAL A 87 -11.92 -4.24 2.76
CA VAL A 87 -13.17 -4.26 1.99
C VAL A 87 -14.36 -3.92 2.88
N ALA A 88 -14.43 -4.48 4.09
CA ALA A 88 -15.48 -4.17 5.05
C ALA A 88 -15.43 -2.69 5.50
N ALA A 89 -14.23 -2.18 5.79
CA ALA A 89 -14.02 -0.80 6.19
C ALA A 89 -14.47 0.18 5.09
N VAL A 90 -14.02 -0.02 3.84
CA VAL A 90 -14.44 0.80 2.69
C VAL A 90 -15.95 0.73 2.46
N GLY A 91 -16.53 -0.47 2.56
CA GLY A 91 -17.97 -0.69 2.46
C GLY A 91 -18.75 0.17 3.47
N SER A 92 -18.33 0.16 4.73
CA SER A 92 -18.98 0.95 5.79
C SER A 92 -18.74 2.46 5.66
N ALA A 93 -17.51 2.89 5.36
CA ALA A 93 -17.12 4.30 5.38
C ALA A 93 -17.70 5.08 4.19
N PHE A 94 -17.86 4.43 3.04
CA PHE A 94 -18.31 5.07 1.81
C PHE A 94 -19.71 4.61 1.36
N SER A 95 -20.38 3.75 2.13
CA SER A 95 -21.63 3.11 1.70
C SER A 95 -21.51 2.47 0.31
N ALA A 96 -20.37 1.82 0.05
CA ALA A 96 -20.03 1.33 -1.27
C ALA A 96 -20.95 0.17 -1.68
N GLY A 97 -21.55 0.25 -2.88
CA GLY A 97 -22.38 -0.83 -3.44
C GLY A 97 -21.57 -2.03 -3.95
N GLY A 98 -20.24 -1.91 -4.01
CA GLY A 98 -19.31 -2.95 -4.43
C GLY A 98 -17.86 -2.46 -4.36
N VAL A 99 -16.91 -3.39 -4.34
CA VAL A 99 -15.46 -3.11 -4.27
C VAL A 99 -14.72 -4.01 -5.24
N ASN A 100 -13.77 -3.44 -5.98
CA ASN A 100 -12.82 -4.21 -6.80
C ASN A 100 -11.57 -4.54 -5.98
N VAL A 101 -11.12 -5.78 -6.04
CA VAL A 101 -9.87 -6.25 -5.43
C VAL A 101 -9.04 -6.90 -6.54
N GLY A 102 -7.78 -6.50 -6.68
CA GLY A 102 -6.92 -7.01 -7.74
C GLY A 102 -5.44 -6.75 -7.47
N LEU A 103 -4.59 -7.47 -8.21
CA LEU A 103 -3.14 -7.34 -8.15
C LEU A 103 -2.57 -7.34 -9.57
N ASN A 104 -1.56 -6.51 -9.79
CA ASN A 104 -0.77 -6.50 -11.02
C ASN A 104 0.61 -7.09 -10.70
N LEU A 105 0.96 -8.22 -11.32
CA LEU A 105 2.22 -8.93 -11.05
C LEU A 105 3.18 -8.80 -12.25
N GLY A 106 4.32 -8.16 -12.02
CA GLY A 106 5.33 -7.90 -13.03
C GLY A 106 5.00 -6.74 -13.98
N ALA A 107 6.02 -6.21 -14.63
CA ALA A 107 5.92 -5.00 -15.47
C ALA A 107 4.89 -5.16 -16.61
N ALA A 108 4.80 -6.35 -17.22
CA ALA A 108 3.85 -6.62 -18.30
C ALA A 108 2.37 -6.51 -17.86
N ALA A 109 2.08 -6.71 -16.58
CA ALA A 109 0.75 -6.55 -16.00
C ALA A 109 0.48 -5.11 -15.51
N GLY A 110 1.42 -4.18 -15.72
CA GLY A 110 1.28 -2.79 -15.27
C GLY A 110 1.64 -2.55 -13.81
N ALA A 111 2.49 -3.41 -13.20
CA ALA A 111 3.08 -3.12 -11.89
C ALA A 111 4.00 -1.89 -11.99
N GLY A 112 3.59 -0.77 -11.40
CA GLY A 112 4.31 0.52 -11.47
C GLY A 112 5.39 0.70 -10.40
N VAL A 113 5.35 -0.10 -9.34
CA VAL A 113 6.36 -0.13 -8.27
C VAL A 113 6.88 -1.56 -8.16
N PRO A 114 8.20 -1.79 -8.29
CA PRO A 114 8.82 -3.10 -8.22
C PRO A 114 8.90 -3.67 -6.79
#